data_AF-A0A0F4G6C3-F1
#
_entry.id   AF-A0A0F4G6C3-F1
#
_cell.length_a   1.000
_cell.length_b   1.000
_cell.length_c   1.000
_cell.angle_alpha   90.00
_cell.angle_beta   90.00
_cell.angle_gamma   90.00
#
_symmetry.space_group_name_H-M   'P 1'
#
loop_
_entity.id
_entity.type
_entity.pdbx_description
1 polymer ?
#
loop_
_entity_poly.entity_id
_entity_poly.type
_entity_poly.pdbx_seq_one_letter_code
_entity_poly.pdbx_strand_id
1 'polypeptide(L)'
;MNFIQRAYYSVRVQVTKSAEKYLQPGEKAIATEAINAHVENKKMEERRGVTDAVINSQLHATADDPKEHWTVNFKAGEKHVTTHHVYPEK
;
A
#
# COMPACT_ATOMS: atom_id res chain seq x y z
N MET A 1 -0.80 31.39 -12.67
CA MET A 1 -0.34 30.00 -12.54
C MET A 1 -0.97 29.42 -11.28
N ASN A 2 -2.05 28.63 -11.44
CA ASN A 2 -2.67 27.96 -10.31
C ASN A 2 -1.80 26.76 -9.92
N PHE A 3 -1.08 26.88 -8.82
CA PHE A 3 -0.48 25.73 -8.15
C PHE A 3 -1.63 24.94 -7.53
N ILE A 4 -2.09 23.90 -8.23
CA ILE A 4 -2.92 22.88 -7.59
C ILE A 4 -1.97 22.17 -6.63
N GLN A 5 -2.04 22.57 -5.37
CA GLN A 5 -1.47 21.87 -4.24
C GLN A 5 -2.12 20.48 -4.25
N ARG A 6 -1.49 19.52 -4.94
CA ARG A 6 -1.86 18.10 -4.84
C ARG A 6 -1.71 17.78 -3.37
N ALA A 7 -2.82 17.71 -2.64
CA ALA A 7 -2.84 17.06 -1.36
C ALA A 7 -2.37 15.63 -1.66
N TYR A 8 -1.13 15.31 -1.25
CA TYR A 8 -0.68 13.93 -1.25
C TYR A 8 -1.64 13.21 -0.30
N TYR A 9 -2.58 12.47 -0.87
CA TYR A 9 -3.43 11.51 -0.16
C TYR A 9 -2.49 10.40 0.34
N SER A 10 -1.81 10.67 1.45
CA SER A 10 -0.87 9.75 2.06
C SER A 10 -1.62 8.96 3.12
N VAL A 11 -2.08 7.77 2.76
CA VAL A 11 -2.55 6.80 3.76
C VAL A 11 -1.40 6.49 4.71
N ARG A 12 -1.72 6.25 5.99
CA ARG A 12 -0.69 5.84 6.95
C ARG A 12 -0.27 4.40 6.67
N VAL A 13 0.97 4.23 6.21
CA VAL A 13 1.53 2.91 5.93
C VAL A 13 2.20 2.31 7.17
N GLN A 14 1.71 1.15 7.57
CA GLN A 14 2.22 0.33 8.66
C GLN A 14 2.74 -1.00 8.12
N VAL A 15 3.60 -1.66 8.87
CA VAL A 15 4.12 -2.99 8.54
C VAL A 15 3.79 -3.90 9.72
N THR A 16 3.31 -5.11 9.47
CA THR A 16 3.12 -6.07 10.55
C THR A 16 4.46 -6.56 11.09
N LYS A 17 4.51 -6.95 12.37
CA LYS A 17 5.71 -7.55 12.97
C LYS A 17 6.26 -8.74 12.18
N SER A 18 5.37 -9.53 11.56
CA SER A 18 5.78 -10.65 10.72
C SER A 18 6.46 -10.17 9.43
N ALA A 19 5.91 -9.17 8.75
CA ALA A 19 6.50 -8.62 7.55
C ALA A 19 7.79 -7.83 7.81
N GLU A 20 7.88 -7.10 8.93
CA GLU A 20 9.06 -6.33 9.33
C GLU A 20 10.34 -7.18 9.40
N LYS A 21 10.23 -8.45 9.79
CA LYS A 21 11.36 -9.37 9.85
C LYS A 21 11.99 -9.65 8.47
N TYR A 22 11.21 -9.53 7.42
CA TYR A 22 11.58 -9.96 6.07
C TYR A 22 11.73 -8.80 5.08
N LEU A 23 11.19 -7.61 5.41
CA LEU A 23 11.38 -6.41 4.61
C LEU A 23 12.86 -6.05 4.55
N GLN A 24 13.39 -5.93 3.34
CA GLN A 24 14.73 -5.46 3.09
C GLN A 24 14.83 -3.94 3.31
N PRO A 25 16.03 -3.41 3.60
CA PRO A 25 16.26 -1.97 3.64
C PRO A 25 15.80 -1.29 2.35
N GLY A 26 14.99 -0.24 2.47
CA GLY A 26 14.45 0.50 1.33
C GLY A 26 13.13 -0.04 0.75
N GLU A 27 12.78 -1.33 0.95
CA GLU A 27 11.53 -1.89 0.43
C GLU A 27 10.30 -1.20 1.01
N LYS A 28 10.35 -0.78 2.28
CA LYS A 28 9.23 -0.05 2.90
C LYS A 28 8.92 1.25 2.14
N ALA A 29 9.94 1.95 1.66
CA ALA A 29 9.75 3.19 0.91
C ALA A 29 9.08 2.91 -0.44
N ILE A 30 9.60 1.92 -1.17
CA ILE A 30 9.05 1.48 -2.46
C ILE A 30 7.61 1.00 -2.30
N ALA A 31 7.33 0.17 -1.30
CA ALA A 31 5.99 -0.30 -1.00
C ALA A 31 5.06 0.86 -0.62
N THR A 32 5.55 1.86 0.12
CA THR A 32 4.77 3.06 0.47
C THR A 32 4.39 3.86 -0.77
N GLU A 33 5.33 4.08 -1.69
CA GLU A 33 5.06 4.77 -2.96
C GLU A 33 4.03 4.01 -3.80
N ALA A 34 4.21 2.71 -3.96
CA ALA A 34 3.28 1.85 -4.70
C ALA A 34 1.88 1.80 -4.05
N ILE A 35 1.80 1.79 -2.71
CA ILE A 35 0.53 1.85 -1.97
C ILE A 35 -0.17 3.18 -2.23
N ASN A 36 0.54 4.30 -2.14
CA ASN A 36 -0.05 5.62 -2.37
C ASN A 36 -0.56 5.76 -3.81
N ALA A 37 0.23 5.32 -4.79
CA ALA A 37 -0.19 5.28 -6.19
C ALA A 37 -1.43 4.39 -6.38
N HIS A 38 -1.48 3.22 -5.72
CA HIS A 38 -2.64 2.34 -5.77
C HIS A 38 -3.91 3.00 -5.19
N VAL A 39 -3.79 3.63 -4.01
CA VAL A 39 -4.88 4.34 -3.34
C VAL A 39 -5.40 5.49 -4.20
N GLU A 40 -4.51 6.29 -4.78
CA GLU A 40 -4.85 7.39 -5.69
C GLU A 40 -5.56 6.87 -6.94
N ASN A 41 -4.95 5.91 -7.65
CA ASN A 41 -5.49 5.35 -8.89
C ASN A 41 -6.86 4.70 -8.70
N LYS A 42 -7.11 4.09 -7.54
CA LYS A 42 -8.40 3.46 -7.21
C LYS A 42 -9.35 4.39 -6.46
N LYS A 43 -8.92 5.63 -6.14
CA LYS A 43 -9.64 6.61 -5.32
C LYS A 43 -10.16 5.99 -4.01
N MET A 44 -9.33 5.21 -3.32
CA MET A 44 -9.78 4.40 -2.18
C MET A 44 -10.16 5.26 -0.97
N GLU A 45 -9.52 6.41 -0.77
CA GLU A 45 -9.92 7.34 0.30
C GLU A 45 -11.33 7.88 0.03
N GLU A 46 -11.56 8.47 -1.15
CA GLU A 46 -12.86 9.05 -1.52
C GLU A 46 -13.98 8.02 -1.58
N ARG A 47 -13.70 6.83 -2.11
CA ARG A 47 -14.74 5.82 -2.39
C ARG A 47 -14.99 4.86 -1.24
N ARG A 48 -13.99 4.62 -0.39
CA ARG A 48 -14.04 3.59 0.65
C ARG A 48 -13.61 4.08 2.04
N GLY A 49 -13.24 5.36 2.17
CA GLY A 49 -12.81 5.95 3.44
C GLY A 49 -11.49 5.38 3.95
N VAL A 50 -10.64 4.85 3.06
CA VAL A 50 -9.35 4.26 3.47
C VAL A 50 -8.44 5.36 4.03
N THR A 51 -7.87 5.11 5.20
CA THR A 51 -6.96 6.03 5.91
C THR A 51 -5.63 5.35 6.27
N ASP A 52 -5.63 4.03 6.37
CA ASP A 52 -4.49 3.24 6.83
C ASP A 52 -4.26 2.05 5.88
N ALA A 53 -2.99 1.73 5.66
CA ALA A 53 -2.56 0.59 4.85
C ALA A 53 -1.53 -0.22 5.64
N VAL A 54 -1.72 -1.54 5.73
CA VAL A 54 -0.86 -2.43 6.52
C VAL A 54 -0.24 -3.48 5.62
N ILE A 55 1.08 -3.44 5.47
CA ILE A 55 1.86 -4.44 4.73
C ILE A 55 1.93 -5.71 5.57
N ASN A 56 1.39 -6.81 5.04
CA ASN A 56 1.31 -8.10 5.74
C ASN A 56 2.32 -9.13 5.28
N SER A 57 2.96 -8.92 4.13
CA SER A 57 3.91 -9.86 3.54
C SER A 57 5.23 -9.19 3.22
N GLN A 58 6.27 -10.01 3.08
CA GLN A 58 7.45 -9.64 2.29
C GLN A 58 7.07 -9.49 0.80
N LEU A 59 8.00 -8.97 0.00
CA LEU A 59 7.88 -9.04 -1.45
C LEU A 59 7.97 -10.52 -1.85
N HIS A 60 6.96 -11.01 -2.58
CA HIS A 60 6.91 -12.41 -2.99
C HIS A 60 6.12 -12.56 -4.29
N ALA A 61 6.32 -13.69 -4.96
CA ALA A 61 5.54 -14.14 -6.10
C ALA A 61 5.05 -15.56 -5.82
N THR A 62 3.89 -15.92 -6.34
CA THR A 62 3.31 -17.27 -6.24
C THR A 62 3.12 -17.85 -7.63
N ALA A 63 2.78 -19.13 -7.74
CA ALA A 63 2.48 -19.74 -9.04
C ALA A 63 1.28 -19.07 -9.71
N ASP A 64 0.30 -18.60 -8.93
CA ASP A 64 -0.93 -17.96 -9.42
C ASP A 64 -0.73 -16.46 -9.72
N ASP A 65 0.21 -15.80 -9.04
CA ASP A 65 0.62 -14.42 -9.30
C ASP A 65 2.14 -14.35 -9.38
N PRO A 66 2.72 -14.61 -10.57
CA PRO A 66 4.16 -14.74 -10.75
C PRO A 66 4.89 -13.40 -10.69
N LYS A 67 4.16 -12.28 -10.57
CA LYS A 67 4.76 -10.96 -10.39
C LYS A 67 5.00 -10.72 -8.91
N GLU A 68 6.16 -10.17 -8.59
CA GLU A 68 6.48 -9.80 -7.22
C GLU A 68 5.52 -8.71 -6.71
N HIS A 69 4.92 -8.95 -5.55
CA HIS A 69 3.97 -8.04 -4.93
C HIS A 69 4.01 -8.12 -3.40
N TRP A 70 3.46 -7.09 -2.77
CA TRP A 70 3.12 -7.08 -1.35
C TRP A 70 1.62 -7.29 -1.16
N THR A 71 1.26 -8.06 -0.15
CA THR A 71 -0.11 -8.17 0.32
C THR A 71 -0.38 -7.07 1.33
N VAL A 72 -1.28 -6.15 0.97
CA VAL A 72 -1.59 -4.96 1.76
C VAL A 72 -3.05 -4.97 2.19
N ASN A 73 -3.27 -4.80 3.49
CA ASN A 73 -4.59 -4.59 4.06
C ASN A 73 -4.91 -3.10 4.15
N PHE A 74 -5.96 -2.68 3.46
CA PHE A 74 -6.50 -1.33 3.56
C PHE A 74 -7.57 -1.25 4.64
N LYS A 75 -7.53 -0.17 5.43
CA LYS A 75 -8.43 0.07 6.55
C LYS A 75 -8.98 1.48 6.52
N ALA A 76 -10.18 1.64 7.08
CA ALA A 76 -10.82 2.91 7.40
C ALA A 76 -10.88 3.01 8.93
N GLY A 77 -9.89 3.69 9.53
CA GLY A 77 -9.63 3.61 10.97
C GLY A 77 -9.32 2.17 11.40
N GLU A 78 -10.10 1.64 12.35
CA GLU A 78 -9.92 0.26 12.85
C GLU A 78 -10.56 -0.80 11.95
N LYS A 79 -11.45 -0.41 11.03
CA LYS A 79 -12.20 -1.33 10.20
C LYS A 79 -11.39 -1.78 8.98
N HIS A 80 -11.26 -3.09 8.80
CA HIS A 80 -10.75 -3.66 7.55
C HIS A 80 -11.70 -3.36 6.38
N VAL A 81 -11.16 -2.83 5.28
CA VAL A 81 -11.90 -2.52 4.06
C VAL A 81 -11.68 -3.60 3.02
N THR A 82 -10.41 -3.92 2.73
CA THR A 82 -10.05 -4.90 1.69
C THR A 82 -8.58 -5.27 1.78
N THR A 83 -8.20 -6.38 1.14
CA THR A 83 -6.81 -6.80 0.92
C THR A 83 -6.52 -6.77 -0.57
N HIS A 84 -5.38 -6.20 -0.96
CA HIS A 84 -4.93 -6.18 -2.35
C HIS A 84 -3.44 -6.53 -2.47
N HIS A 85 -3.08 -7.09 -3.62
CA HIS A 85 -1.70 -7.16 -4.07
C HIS A 85 -1.29 -5.80 -4.62
N VAL A 86 -0.23 -5.24 -4.05
CA VAL A 86 0.38 -3.99 -4.48
C VAL A 86 1.74 -4.32 -5.07
N TYR A 87 1.97 -3.84 -6.28
CA TYR A 87 3.17 -4.16 -7.06
C TYR A 87 4.13 -2.97 -7.01
N PRO A 88 5.45 -3.20 -6.90
CA PRO A 88 6.43 -2.13 -7.04
C PRO A 88 6.25 -1.42 -8.38
N GLU A 89 6.27 -0.08 -8.36
CA GLU A 89 6.36 0.68 -9.61
C GLU A 89 7.76 0.47 -10.22
N LYS A 90 7.82 0.26 -11.54
CA LYS A 90 9.07 0.03 -12.28
C LYS A 90 9.75 1.34 -12.66
#